data_AF-A0A3C0MCT7-F1
#
_entry.id   AF-A0A3C0MCT7-F1
#
_cell.length_a   1.000
_cell.length_b   1.000
_cell.length_c   1.000
_cell.angle_alpha   90.00
_cell.angle_beta   90.00
_cell.angle_gamma   90.00
#
_symmetry.space_group_name_H-M   'P 1'
#
loop_
_entity.id
_entity.type
_entity.pdbx_description
1 polymer ?
#
loop_
_entity_poly.entity_id
_entity_poly.type
_entity_poly.pdbx_seq_one_letter_code
_entity_poly.pdbx_strand_id
1 'polypeptide(L)' 'GRPHWGKLHTLKAKDLANLYPRFEDFRALRRRLDPKGRFMTPYLAGLMGENGHV' A
#
# COMPACT_ATOMS: atom_id res chain seq x y z
N GLY A 1 -7.04 -13.54 6.93
CA GLY A 1 -5.60 -13.77 7.18
C GLY A 1 -4.76 -12.82 6.36
N ARG A 2 -3.43 -12.86 6.49
CA ARG A 2 -2.51 -12.03 5.68
C ARG A 2 -2.48 -12.53 4.23
N PRO A 3 -2.57 -11.64 3.21
CA PRO A 3 -2.57 -12.06 1.82
C PRO A 3 -1.17 -12.47 1.38
N HIS A 4 -1.10 -13.25 0.31
CA HIS A 4 0.13 -13.41 -0.44
C HIS A 4 0.23 -12.26 -1.46
N TRP A 5 1.23 -11.39 -1.33
CA TRP A 5 1.35 -10.18 -2.17
C TRP A 5 1.50 -10.45 -3.66
N GLY A 6 2.08 -11.60 -4.05
CA GLY A 6 2.21 -12.00 -5.45
C GLY A 6 0.97 -12.67 -6.06
N LYS A 7 -0.17 -12.71 -5.35
CA LYS A 7 -1.43 -13.29 -5.85
C LYS A 7 -2.56 -12.27 -5.69
N LEU A 8 -3.58 -12.40 -6.54
CA LEU A 8 -4.78 -11.58 -6.44
C LEU A 8 -5.46 -11.79 -5.07
N HIS A 9 -5.86 -10.69 -4.46
CA HIS A 9 -6.64 -10.64 -3.24
C HIS A 9 -7.54 -9.41 -3.25
N THR A 10 -8.60 -9.43 -2.44
CA THR A 10 -9.63 -8.38 -2.41
C THR A 10 -9.46 -7.38 -1.27
N LEU A 11 -8.43 -7.54 -0.44
CA LEU A 11 -8.14 -6.64 0.69
C LEU A 11 -7.80 -5.22 0.23
N LYS A 12 -8.29 -4.24 0.98
CA LYS A 12 -8.06 -2.80 0.78
C LYS A 12 -7.14 -2.24 1.87
N ALA A 13 -6.73 -0.97 1.71
CA ALA A 13 -5.87 -0.26 2.67
C ALA A 13 -6.31 -0.40 4.15
N LYS A 14 -7.60 -0.24 4.44
CA LYS A 14 -8.18 -0.44 5.78
C LYS A 14 -7.92 -1.85 6.33
N ASP A 15 -8.13 -2.87 5.49
CA ASP A 15 -7.97 -4.26 5.91
C ASP A 15 -6.49 -4.56 6.18
N LEU A 16 -5.61 -4.02 5.33
CA LEU A 16 -4.16 -4.14 5.51
C LEU A 16 -3.68 -3.40 6.77
N ALA A 17 -4.22 -2.21 7.07
CA ALA A 17 -3.91 -1.48 8.30
C ALA A 17 -4.28 -2.29 9.56
N ASN A 18 -5.40 -2.99 9.53
CA ASN A 18 -5.82 -3.86 10.63
C ASN A 18 -4.95 -5.13 10.76
N LEU A 19 -4.46 -5.68 9.64
CA LEU A 19 -3.65 -6.92 9.61
C LEU A 19 -2.15 -6.69 9.89
N TYR A 20 -1.67 -5.47 9.65
CA TYR A 20 -0.27 -5.07 9.79
C TYR A 20 -0.17 -3.84 10.71
N PRO A 21 0.13 -4.02 12.01
CA PRO A 21 0.13 -2.93 12.99
C PRO A 21 1.04 -1.74 12.65
N ARG A 22 2.09 -1.96 11.84
CA ARG A 22 3.01 -0.91 11.36
C ARG A 22 2.75 -0.46 9.92
N PHE A 23 1.52 -0.64 9.43
CA PHE A 23 1.18 -0.26 8.07
C PHE A 23 1.36 1.24 7.82
N GLU A 24 0.96 2.08 8.78
CA GLU A 24 1.16 3.53 8.68
C GLU A 24 2.64 3.94 8.69
N ASP A 25 3.47 3.29 9.52
CA ASP A 25 4.93 3.52 9.51
C ASP A 25 5.51 3.22 8.12
N PHE A 26 5.06 2.13 7.49
CA PHE A 26 5.47 1.77 6.15
C PHE A 26 5.02 2.81 5.12
N ARG A 27 3.78 3.29 5.19
CA ARG A 27 3.28 4.36 4.32
C ARG A 27 4.12 5.63 4.46
N ALA A 28 4.43 6.03 5.70
CA ALA A 28 5.26 7.20 5.99
C ALA A 28 6.69 7.03 5.43
N LEU A 29 7.32 5.88 5.68
CA LEU A 29 8.65 5.58 5.16
C LEU A 29 8.68 5.61 3.63
N ARG A 30 7.68 5.01 2.98
CA ARG A 30 7.55 5.01 1.52
C ARG A 30 7.41 6.43 0.99
N ARG A 31 6.56 7.29 1.57
CA ARG A 31 6.46 8.71 1.15
C ARG A 31 7.78 9.46 1.28
N ARG A 32 8.58 9.13 2.31
CA ARG A 32 9.90 9.73 2.51
C ARG A 32 10.90 9.29 1.45
N LEU A 33 10.89 8.01 1.07
CA LEU A 33 11.86 7.42 0.13
C LEU A 33 11.46 7.59 -1.34
N ASP A 34 10.16 7.65 -1.63
CA ASP A 34 9.60 7.83 -2.96
C ASP A 34 8.56 8.97 -2.96
N PRO A 35 9.00 10.23 -2.76
CA PRO A 35 8.10 11.39 -2.65
C PRO A 35 7.36 11.70 -3.97
N LYS A 36 7.91 11.24 -5.10
CA LYS A 36 7.30 11.41 -6.44
C LYS A 36 6.48 10.20 -6.87
N GLY A 37 6.34 9.18 -6.02
CA GLY A 37 5.55 7.99 -6.31
C GLY A 37 6.03 7.21 -7.55
N ARG A 38 7.33 7.19 -7.84
CA ARG A 38 7.87 6.54 -9.04
C ARG A 38 7.59 5.03 -9.06
N PHE A 39 7.47 4.41 -7.89
CA PHE A 39 7.13 2.99 -7.75
C PHE A 39 5.65 2.76 -7.42
N MET A 40 4.84 3.81 -7.40
CA MET A 40 3.43 3.74 -7.03
C MET A 40 2.55 3.45 -8.25
N THR A 41 2.34 2.18 -8.54
CA THR A 41 1.36 1.75 -9.56
C THR A 41 -0.08 1.97 -9.06
N PRO A 42 -1.09 2.06 -9.95
CA PRO A 42 -2.49 2.19 -9.54
C PRO A 42 -2.96 1.09 -8.58
N TYR A 43 -2.48 -0.14 -8.76
CA TYR A 43 -2.77 -1.25 -7.85
C TYR A 43 -2.22 -1.00 -6.45
N LEU A 44 -0.94 -0.64 -6.33
CA LEU A 44 -0.31 -0.33 -5.05
C LEU A 44 -0.97 0.89 -4.41
N ALA A 45 -1.36 1.88 -5.20
CA ALA A 45 -2.04 3.07 -4.69
C ALA A 45 -3.37 2.71 -4.02
N GLY A 46 -4.16 1.83 -4.62
CA GLY A 46 -5.37 1.28 -3.99
C GLY A 46 -5.10 0.55 -2.67
N LEU A 47 -4.00 -0.21 -2.61
CA LEU A 47 -3.58 -0.89 -1.38
C LEU A 47 -3.06 0.08 -0.31
N MET A 48 -2.47 1.20 -0.70
CA MET A 48 -1.95 2.24 0.21
C MET A 48 -2.99 3.32 0.52
N GLY A 49 -4.19 3.26 -0.08
CA GLY A 49 -5.24 4.26 0.08
C GLY A 49 -4.82 5.64 -0.45
N GLU A 50 -4.14 5.65 -1.61
CA GLU A 50 -3.61 6.84 -2.27
C GLU A 50 -3.99 6.86 -3.75
N ASN A 51 -3.76 8.00 -4.42
CA ASN A 51 -3.93 8.11 -5.87
C ASN A 51 -2.65 7.66 -6.57
N GLY A 52 -2.75 6.69 -7.47
CA GLY A 52 -1.62 6.22 -8.26
C GLY A 52 -1.30 7.20 -9.38
N HIS A 53 -0.03 7.23 -9.79
CA HIS A 53 0.33 7.94 -11.02
C HIS A 53 -0.10 7.09 -12.21
N VAL A 54 -0.76 7.72 -13.20
CA VAL A 54 -1.07 7.15 -14.51
C VAL A 54 0.19 7.02 -15.36
#